data_AF-A0A7W7D9C8-F1
#
_entry.id   AF-A0A7W7D9C8-F1
#
_cell.length_a   1.000
_cell.length_b   1.000
_cell.length_c   1.000
_cell.angle_alpha   90.00
_cell.angle_beta   90.00
_cell.angle_gamma   90.00
#
_symmetry.space_group_name_H-M   'P 1'
#
loop_
_entity.id
_entity.type
_entity.pdbx_description
1 polymer ?
#
loop_
_entity_poly.entity_id
_entity_poly.type
_entity_poly.pdbx_seq_one_letter_code
_entity_poly.pdbx_strand_id
1 'polypeptide(L)'
;MLERTFAVAALLVFAASAPAVIPGDGTAHAIVAGGGGGGAGPAAGTEVSATQYKILLRQCRYADTRRARRQCRQAVKARYRVGAWNPRLDCRTYSGITVCGRLKLNKRERRCVAYLVKAGLTRRRAEVECYAFV
;
A
#
# COMPACT_ATOMS: atom_id res chain seq x y z
N MET A 1 40.08 -13.57 28.52
CA MET A 1 40.25 -12.11 28.45
C MET A 1 39.03 -11.52 27.76
N LEU A 2 38.28 -10.73 28.53
CA LEU A 2 37.29 -9.69 28.23
C LEU A 2 36.30 -9.81 27.06
N GLU A 3 35.04 -9.91 27.48
CA GLU A 3 33.78 -9.55 26.83
C GLU A 3 33.74 -8.09 26.32
N ARG A 4 32.88 -7.83 25.32
CA ARG A 4 32.08 -6.60 25.25
C ARG A 4 30.81 -6.77 24.40
N THR A 5 29.77 -7.14 25.11
CA THR A 5 28.33 -6.94 24.87
C THR A 5 28.01 -5.48 24.54
N PHE A 6 27.14 -5.24 23.57
CA PHE A 6 26.39 -3.98 23.44
C PHE A 6 24.90 -4.29 23.38
N ALA A 7 24.26 -4.09 24.53
CA ALA A 7 22.83 -3.87 24.69
C ALA A 7 22.65 -2.64 25.60
N VAL A 8 21.45 -2.05 25.57
CA VAL A 8 20.94 -0.91 26.37
C VAL A 8 21.34 0.46 25.78
N ALA A 9 20.43 1.40 25.49
CA ALA A 9 19.31 1.85 26.30
C ALA A 9 18.14 2.41 25.47
N ALA A 10 16.94 2.13 25.96
CA ALA A 10 15.76 2.94 25.74
C ALA A 10 15.97 4.34 26.36
N LEU A 11 15.51 5.38 25.67
CA LEU A 11 15.12 6.61 26.36
C LEU A 11 13.74 7.04 25.89
N LEU A 12 12.82 6.92 26.86
CA LEU A 12 11.56 7.62 26.98
C LEU A 12 11.74 9.12 26.72
N VAL A 13 10.89 9.71 25.89
CA VAL A 13 10.47 11.10 26.08
C VAL A 13 8.97 11.09 26.33
N PHE A 14 8.62 10.93 27.59
CA PHE A 14 7.36 11.42 28.13
C PHE A 14 7.58 12.91 28.42
N ALA A 15 7.06 13.77 27.56
CA ALA A 15 6.81 15.16 27.90
C ALA A 15 5.31 15.40 27.71
N ALA A 16 4.62 15.37 28.85
CA ALA A 16 3.28 15.89 28.97
C ALA A 16 3.30 17.39 28.63
N SER A 17 2.65 17.77 27.54
CA SER A 17 2.18 19.13 27.35
C SER A 17 0.66 19.07 27.34
N ALA A 18 0.07 19.52 28.45
CA ALA A 18 -1.36 19.77 28.55
C ALA A 18 -1.83 20.68 27.40
N PRO A 19 -3.05 20.50 26.88
CA PRO A 19 -3.59 21.40 25.88
C PRO A 19 -3.75 22.79 26.50
N ALA A 20 -3.10 23.79 25.92
CA ALA A 20 -3.50 25.17 26.11
C ALA A 20 -4.92 25.32 25.54
N VAL A 21 -5.90 25.44 26.44
CA VAL A 21 -7.26 25.85 26.09
C VAL A 21 -7.18 27.33 25.71
N ILE A 22 -7.25 27.61 24.40
CA ILE A 22 -7.47 28.98 23.92
C ILE A 22 -9.00 29.21 23.94
N PRO A 23 -9.50 30.23 24.66
CA PRO A 23 -10.92 30.58 24.65
C PRO A 23 -11.31 31.07 23.25
N GLY A 24 -12.50 30.67 22.81
CA GLY A 24 -12.94 30.81 21.43
C GLY A 24 -13.20 32.24 20.98
N ASP A 25 -12.90 32.48 19.71
CA ASP A 25 -13.67 33.37 18.84
C ASP A 25 -14.13 32.54 17.63
N GLY A 26 -15.44 32.47 17.46
CA GLY A 26 -16.15 31.52 16.59
C GLY A 26 -15.97 31.76 15.10
N THR A 27 -14.81 31.38 14.55
CA THR A 27 -14.64 31.22 13.10
C THR A 27 -14.02 29.85 12.80
N ALA A 28 -14.83 28.98 12.20
CA ALA A 28 -14.45 27.63 11.82
C ALA A 28 -13.50 27.65 10.60
N HIS A 29 -12.21 27.82 10.85
CA HIS A 29 -11.18 27.42 9.90
C HIS A 29 -10.66 26.03 10.28
N ALA A 30 -11.18 25.00 9.61
CA ALA A 30 -10.63 23.67 9.66
C ALA A 30 -9.22 23.68 9.04
N ILE A 31 -8.20 23.77 9.88
CA ILE A 31 -6.82 23.51 9.46
C ILE A 31 -6.70 22.00 9.24
N VAL A 32 -6.83 21.58 7.98
CA VAL A 32 -6.57 20.20 7.59
C VAL A 32 -5.06 19.98 7.68
N ALA A 33 -4.61 19.24 8.69
CA ALA A 33 -3.24 18.77 8.77
C ALA A 33 -3.00 17.78 7.62
N GLY A 34 -2.53 18.30 6.48
CA GLY A 34 -2.08 17.52 5.34
C GLY A 34 -0.70 16.94 5.60
N GLY A 35 -0.62 15.62 5.73
CA GLY A 35 0.65 14.91 5.81
C GLY A 35 0.49 13.39 5.78
N GLY A 36 0.59 12.78 4.59
CA GLY A 36 0.85 11.34 4.44
C GLY A 36 -0.08 10.58 3.48
N GLY A 37 0.19 10.64 2.18
CA GLY A 37 -0.15 9.56 1.23
C GLY A 37 -1.62 9.12 1.15
N GLY A 38 -2.56 10.06 1.10
CA GLY A 38 -3.97 9.79 0.85
C GLY A 38 -4.24 9.44 -0.60
N GLY A 39 -3.83 8.25 -1.05
CA GLY A 39 -4.43 7.68 -2.25
C GLY A 39 -5.93 7.55 -2.00
N ALA A 40 -6.75 8.36 -2.67
CA ALA A 40 -8.20 8.31 -2.53
C ALA A 40 -8.63 6.85 -2.67
N GLY A 41 -9.04 6.25 -1.54
CA GLY A 41 -9.53 4.89 -1.54
C GLY A 41 -10.65 4.77 -2.58
N PRO A 42 -10.81 3.61 -3.24
CA PRO A 42 -11.81 3.47 -4.27
C PRO A 42 -13.18 3.91 -3.77
N ALA A 43 -13.90 4.64 -4.62
CA ALA A 43 -15.25 5.11 -4.33
C ALA A 43 -16.14 3.93 -3.93
N ALA A 44 -17.13 4.19 -3.08
CA ALA A 44 -18.10 3.18 -2.69
C ALA A 44 -18.76 2.58 -3.93
N GLY A 45 -18.81 1.24 -3.99
CA GLY A 45 -19.37 0.51 -5.14
C GLY A 45 -18.40 0.29 -6.29
N THR A 46 -17.09 0.49 -6.11
CA THR A 46 -16.10 0.19 -7.16
C THR A 46 -16.19 -1.28 -7.60
N GLU A 47 -16.36 -1.50 -8.89
CA GLU A 47 -16.40 -2.85 -9.45
C GLU A 47 -15.01 -3.49 -9.49
N VAL A 48 -14.98 -4.79 -9.19
CA VAL A 48 -13.81 -5.66 -9.29
C VAL A 48 -14.23 -7.05 -9.74
N SER A 49 -13.34 -7.80 -10.40
CA SER A 49 -13.67 -9.18 -10.75
C SER A 49 -13.82 -10.06 -9.51
N ALA A 50 -14.53 -11.18 -9.62
CA ALA A 50 -14.69 -12.14 -8.53
C ALA A 50 -13.34 -12.60 -7.94
N THR A 51 -12.32 -12.76 -8.79
CA THR A 51 -10.96 -13.12 -8.35
C THR A 51 -10.30 -11.98 -7.58
N GLN A 52 -10.42 -10.73 -8.04
CA GLN A 52 -9.90 -9.57 -7.33
C GLN A 52 -10.59 -9.39 -5.97
N TYR A 53 -11.90 -9.57 -5.92
CA TYR A 53 -12.67 -9.52 -4.67
C TYR A 53 -12.17 -10.55 -3.65
N LYS A 54 -11.92 -11.80 -4.09
CA LYS A 54 -11.33 -12.84 -3.23
C LYS A 54 -9.92 -12.48 -2.76
N ILE A 55 -9.10 -11.86 -3.62
CA ILE A 55 -7.77 -11.37 -3.23
C ILE A 55 -7.91 -10.30 -2.14
N LEU A 56 -8.75 -9.29 -2.35
CA LEU A 56 -9.00 -8.23 -1.36
C LEU A 56 -9.43 -8.78 0.00
N LEU A 57 -10.35 -9.74 0.03
CA LEU A 57 -10.75 -10.41 1.27
C LEU A 57 -9.61 -11.21 1.91
N ARG A 58 -8.78 -11.86 1.10
CA ARG A 58 -7.62 -12.63 1.61
C ARG A 58 -6.54 -11.73 2.19
N GLN A 59 -6.35 -10.52 1.67
CA GLN A 59 -5.39 -9.55 2.23
C GLN A 59 -5.73 -9.18 3.68
N CYS A 60 -7.02 -9.24 4.06
CA CYS A 60 -7.43 -9.00 5.45
C CYS A 60 -6.82 -10.00 6.46
N ARG A 61 -6.18 -11.10 6.03
CA ARG A 61 -5.45 -11.99 6.95
C ARG A 61 -4.25 -11.32 7.61
N TYR A 62 -3.66 -10.31 6.96
CA TYR A 62 -2.45 -9.62 7.42
C TYR A 62 -2.72 -8.55 8.47
N ALA A 63 -3.97 -8.23 8.80
CA ALA A 63 -4.27 -7.34 9.91
C ALA A 63 -3.98 -8.03 11.26
N ASP A 64 -3.49 -7.27 12.24
CA ASP A 64 -2.86 -7.80 13.47
C ASP A 64 -3.85 -8.53 14.39
N THR A 65 -5.05 -7.96 14.59
CA THR A 65 -6.03 -8.47 15.57
C THR A 65 -7.26 -9.06 14.90
N ARG A 66 -7.95 -9.98 15.59
CA ARG A 66 -9.24 -10.53 15.12
C ARG A 66 -10.26 -9.43 14.80
N ARG A 67 -10.29 -8.34 15.60
CA ARG A 67 -11.15 -7.18 15.37
C ARG A 67 -10.78 -6.45 14.07
N ALA A 68 -9.50 -6.15 13.87
CA ALA A 68 -9.01 -5.49 12.66
C ALA A 68 -9.30 -6.32 11.39
N ARG A 69 -9.17 -7.65 11.45
CA ARG A 69 -9.53 -8.54 10.33
C ARG A 69 -11.02 -8.47 9.99
N ARG A 70 -11.91 -8.39 11.00
CA ARG A 70 -13.36 -8.24 10.78
C ARG A 70 -13.68 -6.89 10.13
N GLN A 71 -13.10 -5.81 10.66
CA GLN A 71 -13.26 -4.46 10.12
C GLN A 71 -12.76 -4.36 8.67
N CYS A 72 -11.59 -4.94 8.36
CA CYS A 72 -11.07 -5.02 7.00
C CYS A 72 -12.07 -5.70 6.05
N ARG A 73 -12.62 -6.85 6.43
CA ARG A 73 -13.60 -7.58 5.59
C ARG A 73 -14.88 -6.77 5.38
N GLN A 74 -15.37 -6.08 6.41
CA GLN A 74 -16.53 -5.19 6.29
C GLN A 74 -16.23 -4.01 5.35
N ALA A 75 -15.05 -3.40 5.47
CA ALA A 75 -14.63 -2.31 4.59
C ALA A 75 -14.53 -2.76 3.11
N VAL A 76 -13.98 -3.96 2.85
CA VAL A 76 -13.95 -4.53 1.49
C VAL A 76 -15.37 -4.74 0.96
N LYS A 77 -16.27 -5.29 1.76
CA LYS A 77 -17.68 -5.51 1.38
C LYS A 77 -18.44 -4.21 1.11
N ALA A 78 -18.15 -3.16 1.88
CA ALA A 78 -18.79 -1.86 1.72
C ALA A 78 -18.28 -1.09 0.49
N ARG A 79 -17.00 -1.25 0.14
CA ARG A 79 -16.35 -0.47 -0.92
C ARG A 79 -16.42 -1.13 -2.30
N TYR A 80 -16.39 -2.46 -2.37
CA TYR A 80 -16.26 -3.16 -3.63
C TYR A 80 -17.46 -4.04 -3.94
N ARG A 81 -17.83 -4.09 -5.23
CA ARG A 81 -18.84 -4.98 -5.78
C ARG A 81 -18.20 -5.90 -6.81
N VAL A 82 -18.73 -7.12 -6.91
CA VAL A 82 -18.27 -8.06 -7.94
C VAL A 82 -18.87 -7.64 -9.28
N GLY A 83 -18.01 -7.38 -10.26
CA GLY A 83 -18.34 -6.88 -11.60
C GLY A 83 -17.16 -7.08 -12.54
N ALA A 84 -16.86 -6.06 -13.35
CA ALA A 84 -15.75 -6.12 -14.29
C ALA A 84 -14.37 -6.15 -13.62
N TRP A 85 -13.36 -6.68 -14.33
CA TRP A 85 -11.97 -6.60 -13.88
C TRP A 85 -11.49 -5.16 -13.87
N ASN A 86 -10.86 -4.76 -12.77
CA ASN A 86 -10.41 -3.40 -12.57
C ASN A 86 -8.86 -3.31 -12.62
N PRO A 87 -8.26 -2.78 -13.70
CA PRO A 87 -6.80 -2.67 -13.84
C PRO A 87 -6.14 -1.82 -12.75
N ARG A 88 -6.89 -0.84 -12.21
CA ARG A 88 -6.37 0.14 -11.25
C ARG A 88 -6.07 -0.45 -9.88
N LEU A 89 -6.44 -1.71 -9.62
CA LEU A 89 -6.09 -2.43 -8.40
C LEU A 89 -4.86 -3.34 -8.54
N ASP A 90 -4.32 -3.53 -9.74
CA ASP A 90 -3.07 -4.28 -9.95
C ASP A 90 -1.92 -3.30 -10.23
N CYS A 91 -1.72 -2.34 -9.33
CA CYS A 91 -0.65 -1.35 -9.43
C CYS A 91 0.62 -1.84 -8.74
N ARG A 92 1.76 -1.58 -9.37
CA ARG A 92 3.09 -1.93 -8.89
C ARG A 92 4.04 -0.77 -9.18
N THR A 93 4.89 -0.45 -8.22
CA THR A 93 5.86 0.65 -8.31
C THR A 93 7.26 0.10 -8.10
N TYR A 94 8.16 0.37 -9.04
CA TYR A 94 9.59 0.06 -8.94
C TYR A 94 10.40 1.27 -9.37
N SER A 95 11.40 1.63 -8.58
CA SER A 95 12.32 2.74 -8.88
C SER A 95 11.59 4.06 -9.23
N GLY A 96 10.50 4.36 -8.52
CA GLY A 96 9.66 5.54 -8.74
C GLY A 96 8.62 5.43 -9.87
N ILE A 97 8.65 4.37 -10.67
CA ILE A 97 7.74 4.18 -11.82
C ILE A 97 6.58 3.30 -11.40
N THR A 98 5.36 3.82 -11.55
CA THR A 98 4.13 3.09 -11.21
C THR A 98 3.41 2.65 -12.48
N VAL A 99 3.10 1.36 -12.56
CA VAL A 99 2.30 0.79 -13.64
C VAL A 99 1.18 -0.07 -13.07
N CYS A 100 0.02 -0.04 -13.72
CA CYS A 100 -1.15 -0.78 -13.27
C CYS A 100 -1.65 -1.74 -14.34
N GLY A 101 -2.14 -2.90 -13.91
CA GLY A 101 -2.68 -3.93 -14.78
C GLY A 101 -1.62 -4.78 -15.48
N ARG A 102 -2.04 -5.43 -16.55
CA ARG A 102 -1.16 -6.27 -17.39
C ARG A 102 -0.39 -5.37 -18.35
N LEU A 103 0.94 -5.44 -18.29
CA LEU A 103 1.81 -4.74 -19.24
C LEU A 103 1.81 -5.46 -20.59
N LYS A 104 1.59 -4.70 -21.66
CA LYS A 104 1.74 -5.20 -23.03
C LYS A 104 3.20 -5.10 -23.44
N LEU A 105 3.91 -6.22 -23.28
CA LEU A 105 5.35 -6.24 -23.53
C LEU A 105 5.71 -6.58 -24.99
N ASN A 106 6.58 -5.77 -25.58
CA ASN A 106 7.15 -6.01 -26.91
C ASN A 106 8.19 -7.16 -26.88
N LYS A 107 8.78 -7.52 -28.04
CA LYS A 107 9.74 -8.65 -28.12
C LYS A 107 11.05 -8.38 -27.36
N ARG A 108 11.52 -7.14 -27.29
CA ARG A 108 12.75 -6.76 -26.59
C ARG A 108 12.51 -6.79 -25.08
N GLU A 109 11.43 -6.17 -24.62
CA GLU A 109 11.03 -6.16 -23.21
C GLU A 109 10.82 -7.58 -22.68
N ARG A 110 10.13 -8.46 -23.42
CA ARG A 110 9.95 -9.87 -23.02
C ARG A 110 11.27 -10.62 -22.83
N ARG A 111 12.28 -10.33 -23.66
CA ARG A 111 13.62 -10.91 -23.53
C ARG A 111 14.35 -10.37 -22.30
N CYS A 112 14.25 -9.06 -22.05
CA CYS A 112 14.73 -8.47 -20.80
C CYS A 112 14.09 -9.13 -19.57
N VAL A 113 12.77 -9.32 -19.57
CA VAL A 113 12.07 -9.97 -18.44
C VAL A 113 12.59 -11.39 -18.22
N ALA A 114 12.75 -12.18 -19.28
CA ALA A 114 13.30 -13.53 -19.17
C ALA A 114 14.72 -13.54 -18.59
N TYR A 115 15.57 -12.61 -19.04
CA TYR A 115 16.93 -12.45 -18.54
C TYR A 115 16.96 -12.09 -17.05
N LEU A 116 16.22 -11.06 -16.63
CA LEU A 116 16.19 -10.63 -15.23
C LEU A 116 15.57 -11.68 -14.31
N VAL A 117 14.55 -12.40 -14.76
CA VAL A 117 13.98 -13.52 -13.98
C VAL A 117 15.01 -14.63 -13.80
N LYS A 118 15.77 -14.97 -14.84
CA LYS A 118 16.87 -15.95 -14.75
C LYS A 118 17.97 -15.48 -13.79
N ALA A 119 18.21 -14.17 -13.72
CA ALA A 119 19.13 -13.54 -12.79
C ALA A 119 18.58 -13.40 -11.35
N GLY A 120 17.37 -13.92 -11.06
CA GLY A 120 16.81 -13.98 -9.71
C GLY A 120 15.79 -12.89 -9.36
N LEU A 121 15.44 -11.99 -10.29
CA LEU A 121 14.35 -11.04 -10.05
C LEU A 121 12.98 -11.74 -10.10
N THR A 122 12.04 -11.26 -9.29
CA THR A 122 10.65 -11.67 -9.45
C THR A 122 10.13 -11.22 -10.81
N ARG A 123 9.29 -12.06 -11.44
CA ARG A 123 8.62 -11.74 -12.71
C ARG A 123 7.96 -10.36 -12.68
N ARG A 124 7.22 -10.07 -11.60
CA ARG A 124 6.50 -8.80 -11.41
C ARG A 124 7.44 -7.59 -11.38
N ARG A 125 8.62 -7.69 -10.74
CA ARG A 125 9.64 -6.64 -10.75
C ARG A 125 10.23 -6.48 -12.14
N ALA A 126 10.71 -7.57 -12.72
CA ALA A 126 11.34 -7.58 -14.04
C ALA A 126 10.43 -6.97 -15.12
N GLU A 127 9.12 -7.23 -15.06
CA GLU A 127 8.15 -6.62 -15.99
C GLU A 127 8.10 -5.10 -15.90
N VAL A 128 8.20 -4.50 -14.71
CA VAL A 128 8.19 -3.03 -14.56
C VAL A 128 9.52 -2.44 -15.03
N GLU A 129 10.63 -3.01 -14.58
CA GLU A 129 11.98 -2.55 -14.93
C GLU A 129 12.17 -2.57 -16.46
N CYS A 130 11.79 -3.68 -17.11
CA CYS A 130 11.95 -3.80 -18.57
C CYS A 130 10.95 -2.96 -19.35
N TYR A 131 9.74 -2.74 -18.85
CA TYR A 131 8.78 -1.85 -19.53
C TYR A 131 9.21 -0.38 -19.46
N ALA A 132 9.90 0.01 -18.39
CA ALA A 132 10.35 1.37 -18.19
C ALA A 132 11.63 1.73 -18.95
N PHE A 133 12.56 0.79 -19.11
CA PHE A 133 13.95 1.12 -19.45
C PHE A 133 14.53 0.39 -20.67
N VAL A 134 13.74 -0.34 -21.48
CA VAL A 134 14.25 -1.19 -22.59
C VAL A 134 13.55 -0.95 -23.92
#